data_AF-J9RW14-F1
#
_entry.id   AF-J9RW14-F1
#
_cell.length_a   1.000
_cell.length_b   1.000
_cell.length_c   1.000
_cell.angle_alpha   90.00
_cell.angle_beta   90.00
_cell.angle_gamma   90.00
#
_symmetry.space_group_name_H-M   'P 1'
#
loop_
_entity.id
_entity.type
_entity.pdbx_description
1 polymer ?
#
loop_
_entity_poly.entity_id
_entity_poly.type
_entity_poly.pdbx_seq_one_letter_code
_entity_poly.pdbx_strand_id
1 'polypeptide(L)'
;MTTRTNARTQFLTDIYVCALEGGIGYWSTCIEYRWSTTQRAVIEDLEDVVHEITLDTIARGINAIADGSVAVSDSDYLRNLIRAASRSNDAGDVDAITADVIAQAGIYGEVIYG
;
A
#
# COMPACT_ATOMS: atom_id res chain seq x y z
N MET A 1 9.66 8.55 -14.78
CA MET A 1 8.90 7.33 -14.44
C MET A 1 9.82 6.14 -14.60
N THR A 2 10.01 5.35 -13.55
CA THR A 2 10.80 4.13 -13.63
C THR A 2 9.95 3.04 -14.27
N THR A 3 10.41 2.47 -15.39
CA THR A 3 9.71 1.36 -16.03
C THR A 3 9.78 0.13 -15.12
N ARG A 4 8.62 -0.36 -14.67
CA ARG A 4 8.50 -1.57 -13.85
C ARG A 4 8.50 -2.82 -14.74
N THR A 5 9.02 -3.93 -14.21
CA THR A 5 8.81 -5.25 -14.82
C THR A 5 7.36 -5.70 -14.62
N ASN A 6 6.86 -6.62 -15.45
CA ASN A 6 5.52 -7.18 -15.29
C ASN A 6 5.31 -7.80 -13.90
N ALA A 7 6.31 -8.53 -13.39
CA ALA A 7 6.24 -9.12 -12.04
C ALA A 7 6.14 -8.05 -10.95
N ARG A 8 6.91 -6.96 -11.07
CA ARG A 8 6.84 -5.84 -10.11
C ARG A 8 5.49 -5.12 -10.20
N THR A 9 4.95 -4.95 -11.41
CA THR A 9 3.62 -4.37 -11.61
C THR A 9 2.55 -5.25 -10.97
N GLN A 10 2.56 -6.56 -11.21
CA GLN A 10 1.59 -7.49 -10.62
C GLN A 10 1.66 -7.46 -9.09
N PHE A 11 2.85 -7.59 -8.51
CA PHE A 11 3.07 -7.52 -7.06
C PHE A 11 2.48 -6.24 -6.43
N LEU A 12 2.72 -5.08 -7.03
CA LEU A 12 2.18 -3.82 -6.51
C LEU A 12 0.67 -3.73 -6.71
N THR A 13 0.15 -4.26 -7.83
CA THR A 13 -1.29 -4.34 -8.08
C THR A 13 -1.98 -5.22 -7.03
N ASP A 14 -1.40 -6.35 -6.66
CA ASP A 14 -1.99 -7.26 -5.66
C ASP A 14 -2.13 -6.56 -4.30
N ILE A 15 -1.09 -5.86 -3.85
CA ILE A 15 -1.13 -5.08 -2.60
C ILE A 15 -2.12 -3.91 -2.72
N TYR A 16 -2.12 -3.21 -3.85
CA TYR A 16 -3.06 -2.12 -4.13
C TYR A 16 -4.52 -2.57 -4.04
N VAL A 17 -4.86 -3.70 -4.67
CA VAL A 17 -6.20 -4.31 -4.63
C VAL A 17 -6.53 -4.74 -3.19
N CYS A 18 -5.60 -5.42 -2.51
CA CYS A 18 -5.79 -5.87 -1.14
C CYS A 18 -6.09 -4.71 -0.17
N ALA A 19 -5.35 -3.61 -0.29
CA ALA A 19 -5.59 -2.41 0.50
C ALA A 19 -7.00 -1.84 0.24
N LEU A 20 -7.36 -1.63 -1.04
CA LEU A 20 -8.62 -0.99 -1.42
C LEU A 20 -9.86 -1.84 -1.15
N GLU A 21 -9.76 -3.16 -1.27
CA GLU A 21 -10.92 -4.06 -1.13
C GLU A 21 -11.07 -4.63 0.29
N GLY A 22 -10.04 -4.52 1.14
CA GLY A 22 -10.10 -5.07 2.50
C GLY A 22 -9.34 -4.31 3.58
N GLY A 23 -8.29 -3.56 3.25
CA GLY A 23 -7.42 -2.92 4.24
C GLY A 23 -7.95 -1.59 4.76
N ILE A 24 -8.36 -0.68 3.88
CA ILE A 24 -8.51 0.75 4.23
C ILE A 24 -9.94 1.23 4.46
N GLY A 25 -10.92 0.34 4.23
CA GLY A 25 -12.35 0.71 4.24
C GLY A 25 -12.91 1.13 5.59
N TYR A 26 -12.15 0.98 6.68
CA TYR A 26 -12.57 1.43 8.02
C TYR A 26 -12.25 2.89 8.31
N TRP A 27 -11.30 3.50 7.59
CA TRP A 27 -10.89 4.90 7.74
C TRP A 27 -11.03 5.71 6.44
N SER A 28 -11.50 5.10 5.36
CA SER A 28 -11.70 5.79 4.09
C SER A 28 -12.89 5.26 3.31
N THR A 29 -13.44 6.13 2.45
CA THR A 29 -14.43 5.79 1.44
C THR A 29 -13.79 5.89 0.06
N CYS A 30 -13.94 4.84 -0.75
CA CYS A 30 -13.44 4.84 -2.12
C CYS A 30 -14.45 5.52 -3.07
N ILE A 31 -14.02 6.61 -3.72
CA ILE A 31 -14.82 7.42 -4.64
C ILE A 31 -14.66 6.93 -6.08
N GLU A 32 -13.44 6.60 -6.48
CA GLU A 32 -13.12 6.08 -7.80
C GLU A 32 -12.15 4.92 -7.68
N TYR A 33 -12.39 3.83 -8.44
CA TYR A 33 -11.53 2.66 -8.39
C TYR A 33 -11.31 2.06 -9.78
N ARG A 34 -10.04 1.99 -10.20
CA ARG A 34 -9.59 1.26 -11.39
C ARG A 34 -8.47 0.31 -10.99
N TRP A 35 -8.64 -0.98 -11.26
CA TRP A 35 -7.70 -2.01 -10.82
C TRP A 35 -6.97 -2.75 -11.95
N SER A 36 -7.43 -2.66 -13.21
CA SER A 36 -7.01 -3.60 -14.27
C SER A 36 -5.97 -3.07 -15.26
N THR A 37 -6.12 -1.85 -15.79
CA THR A 37 -5.26 -1.33 -16.87
C THR A 37 -4.38 -0.15 -16.45
N THR A 38 -4.90 0.73 -15.59
CA THR A 38 -4.15 1.84 -14.99
C THR A 38 -4.61 1.94 -13.56
N GLN A 39 -3.90 1.25 -12.66
CA GLN A 39 -4.24 1.16 -11.25
C GLN A 39 -4.23 2.56 -10.63
N ARG A 40 -5.42 3.04 -10.30
CA ARG A 40 -5.67 4.35 -9.73
C ARG A 40 -6.96 4.31 -8.93
N ALA A 41 -6.88 4.77 -7.68
CA ALA A 41 -8.05 5.00 -6.85
C ALA A 41 -8.04 6.41 -6.30
N VAL A 42 -9.23 6.92 -6.03
CA VAL A 42 -9.46 8.15 -5.29
C VAL A 42 -10.25 7.76 -4.05
N ILE A 43 -9.72 8.10 -2.88
CA ILE A 43 -10.38 7.88 -1.59
C ILE A 43 -10.60 9.22 -0.90
N GLU A 44 -11.54 9.24 0.03
CA GLU A 44 -11.73 10.32 1.01
C GLU A 44 -11.60 9.70 2.40
N ASP A 45 -10.76 10.27 3.26
CA ASP A 45 -10.57 9.80 4.63
C ASP A 45 -11.60 10.39 5.61
N LEU A 46 -11.49 10.03 6.90
CA LEU A 46 -12.41 10.49 7.94
C LEU A 46 -12.36 12.00 8.20
N GLU A 47 -11.36 12.72 7.69
CA GLU A 47 -11.21 14.16 7.78
C GLU A 47 -11.68 14.90 6.51
N ASP A 48 -12.42 14.20 5.63
CA ASP A 48 -12.85 14.68 4.32
C ASP A 48 -11.67 15.06 3.39
N VAL A 49 -10.47 14.49 3.62
CA VAL A 49 -9.29 14.73 2.77
C VAL A 49 -9.24 13.70 1.66
N VAL A 50 -9.13 14.19 0.43
CA VAL A 50 -9.09 13.35 -0.78
C VAL A 50 -7.67 12.95 -1.13
N HIS A 51 -7.44 11.65 -1.32
CA HIS A 51 -6.14 11.07 -1.68
C HIS A 51 -6.21 10.27 -2.98
N GLU A 52 -5.17 10.38 -3.81
CA GLU A 52 -4.97 9.52 -4.97
C GLU A 52 -4.00 8.38 -4.64
N ILE A 53 -4.42 7.14 -4.86
CA ILE A 53 -3.62 5.95 -4.67
C ILE A 53 -3.26 5.37 -6.03
N THR A 54 -1.97 5.18 -6.27
CA THR A 54 -1.43 4.51 -7.47
C THR A 54 -0.40 3.45 -7.06
N LEU A 55 0.14 2.70 -8.03
CA LEU A 55 1.27 1.80 -7.76
C LEU A 55 2.53 2.54 -7.25
N ASP A 56 2.66 3.84 -7.53
CA ASP A 56 3.74 4.65 -6.97
C ASP A 56 3.52 4.92 -5.48
N THR A 57 2.28 5.13 -5.05
CA THR A 57 1.90 5.26 -3.63
C THR A 57 2.25 3.99 -2.86
N ILE A 58 1.87 2.82 -3.38
CA ILE A 58 2.18 1.52 -2.75
C ILE A 58 3.70 1.28 -2.70
N ALA A 59 4.41 1.52 -3.80
CA ALA A 59 5.86 1.37 -3.84
C ALA A 59 6.56 2.30 -2.83
N ARG A 60 6.06 3.53 -2.65
CA ARG A 60 6.56 4.48 -1.65
C ARG A 60 6.38 3.95 -0.23
N GLY A 61 5.20 3.46 0.11
CA GLY A 61 4.91 2.87 1.42
C GLY A 61 5.80 1.67 1.74
N ILE A 62 5.95 0.74 0.79
CA ILE A 62 6.86 -0.42 0.92
C ILE A 62 8.28 0.04 1.21
N ASN A 63 8.80 1.01 0.46
CA ASN A 63 10.16 1.50 0.63
C ASN A 63 10.35 2.18 1.98
N ALA A 64 9.43 3.08 2.37
CA ALA A 64 9.52 3.82 3.62
C ALA A 64 9.42 2.92 4.86
N ILE A 65 8.65 1.84 4.80
CA ILE A 65 8.63 0.84 5.87
C ILE A 65 9.93 0.02 5.84
N ALA A 66 10.33 -0.47 4.67
CA ALA A 66 11.48 -1.34 4.49
C ALA A 66 12.81 -0.66 4.83
N ASP A 67 12.97 0.65 4.65
CA ASP A 67 14.21 1.37 4.96
C ASP A 67 14.26 1.93 6.39
N GLY A 68 13.15 1.91 7.13
CA GLY A 68 13.09 2.43 8.50
C GLY A 68 12.47 3.81 8.64
N SER A 69 12.15 4.50 7.53
CA SER A 69 11.66 5.88 7.54
C SER A 69 10.29 6.04 8.20
N VAL A 70 9.42 5.01 8.08
CA VAL A 70 8.12 4.96 8.74
C VAL A 70 8.18 4.01 9.94
N ALA A 71 7.75 4.48 11.11
CA ALA A 71 7.53 3.64 12.27
C ALA A 71 6.22 2.85 12.10
N VAL A 72 6.26 1.55 12.42
CA VAL A 72 5.09 0.66 12.38
C VAL A 72 5.10 -0.18 13.65
N SER A 73 3.91 -0.56 14.14
CA SER A 73 3.75 -1.51 15.24
C SER A 73 4.42 -2.85 14.89
N ASP A 74 5.00 -3.54 15.88
CA ASP A 74 5.78 -4.79 15.68
C ASP A 74 6.81 -4.69 14.54
N SER A 75 7.60 -3.61 14.59
CA SER A 75 8.39 -3.13 13.46
C SER A 75 9.32 -4.16 12.82
N ASP A 76 9.84 -5.12 13.57
CA ASP A 76 10.78 -6.10 13.02
C ASP A 76 10.06 -7.17 12.17
N TYR A 77 8.90 -7.64 12.63
CA TYR A 77 8.13 -8.65 11.89
C TYR A 77 7.59 -8.07 10.59
N LEU A 78 6.85 -6.95 10.68
CA LEU A 78 6.18 -6.35 9.54
C LEU A 78 7.19 -5.87 8.49
N ARG A 79 8.30 -5.23 8.91
CA ARG A 79 9.38 -4.84 7.98
C ARG A 79 10.00 -6.05 7.30
N ASN A 80 10.23 -7.16 8.01
CA ASN A 80 10.85 -8.34 7.41
C ASN A 80 9.92 -9.02 6.40
N LEU A 81 8.62 -9.09 6.70
CA LEU A 81 7.59 -9.59 5.77
C LEU A 81 7.56 -8.73 4.51
N ILE A 82 7.42 -7.41 4.64
CA ILE A 82 7.35 -6.48 3.51
C ILE A 82 8.64 -6.52 2.67
N ARG A 83 9.80 -6.60 3.31
CA ARG A 83 11.09 -6.76 2.63
C ARG A 83 11.15 -8.09 1.87
N ALA A 84 10.66 -9.19 2.45
CA ALA A 84 10.63 -10.49 1.79
C ALA A 84 9.73 -10.46 0.56
N ALA A 85 8.49 -10.02 0.71
CA ALA A 85 7.50 -9.85 -0.34
C ALA A 85 8.01 -8.97 -1.49
N SER A 86 8.62 -7.83 -1.15
CA SER A 86 9.18 -6.90 -2.14
C SER A 86 10.39 -7.49 -2.88
N ARG A 87 11.23 -8.31 -2.25
CA ARG A 87 12.36 -8.96 -2.92
C ARG A 87 11.90 -10.06 -3.89
N SER A 88 10.87 -10.83 -3.52
CA SER A 88 10.32 -11.91 -4.36
C SER A 88 9.34 -11.41 -5.43
N ASN A 89 8.82 -10.17 -5.32
CA ASN A 89 7.64 -9.71 -6.07
C ASN A 89 6.44 -10.63 -5.83
N ASP A 90 6.22 -11.02 -4.57
CA ASP A 90 5.15 -11.92 -4.18
C ASP A 90 4.39 -11.30 -3.01
N ALA A 91 3.09 -11.08 -3.20
CA ALA A 91 2.20 -10.50 -2.20
C ALA A 91 1.44 -11.56 -1.39
N GLY A 92 1.73 -12.86 -1.56
CA GLY A 92 0.96 -13.96 -0.96
C GLY A 92 0.84 -13.91 0.58
N ASP A 93 1.85 -13.39 1.27
CA ASP A 93 1.85 -13.21 2.73
C ASP A 93 1.39 -11.81 3.17
N VAL A 94 1.08 -10.89 2.24
CA VAL A 94 0.60 -9.54 2.53
C VAL A 94 -0.92 -9.59 2.67
N ASP A 95 -1.39 -9.57 3.92
CA ASP A 95 -2.82 -9.49 4.22
C ASP A 95 -3.35 -8.05 4.19
N ALA A 96 -4.65 -7.90 4.42
CA ALA A 96 -5.34 -6.61 4.38
C ALA A 96 -4.80 -5.61 5.41
N ILE A 97 -4.38 -6.07 6.61
CA ILE A 97 -3.80 -5.22 7.65
C ILE A 97 -2.43 -4.72 7.21
N THR A 98 -1.61 -5.59 6.65
CA THR A 98 -0.30 -5.22 6.11
C THR A 98 -0.45 -4.28 4.92
N ALA A 99 -1.42 -4.53 4.04
CA ALA A 99 -1.70 -3.67 2.88
C ALA A 99 -2.19 -2.28 3.30
N ASP A 100 -3.01 -2.19 4.35
CA ASP A 100 -3.42 -0.93 4.98
C ASP A 100 -2.20 -0.12 5.47
N VAL A 101 -1.34 -0.74 6.28
CA VAL A 101 -0.12 -0.09 6.78
C VAL A 101 0.77 0.41 5.65
N ILE A 102 0.92 -0.36 4.57
CA ILE A 102 1.65 0.07 3.36
C ILE A 102 0.96 1.26 2.69
N ALA A 103 -0.36 1.25 2.55
CA ALA A 103 -1.10 2.34 1.93
C ALA A 103 -0.96 3.63 2.74
N GLN A 104 -1.16 3.58 4.05
CA GLN A 104 -0.99 4.73 4.94
C GLN A 104 0.44 5.29 4.89
N ALA A 105 1.46 4.43 4.97
CA ALA A 105 2.85 4.85 4.83
C ALA A 105 3.13 5.53 3.48
N GLY A 106 2.46 5.09 2.40
CA GLY A 106 2.58 5.69 1.07
C GLY A 106 1.87 7.03 0.91
N ILE A 107 0.72 7.20 1.58
CA ILE A 107 -0.12 8.40 1.54
C ILE A 107 0.43 9.47 2.48
N TYR A 108 0.57 9.13 3.76
CA TYR A 108 0.85 10.07 4.84
C TYR A 108 2.34 10.17 5.20
N GLY A 109 3.13 9.15 4.85
CA GLY A 109 4.50 9.04 5.37
C GLY A 109 4.56 8.64 6.85
N GLU A 110 3.44 8.18 7.40
CA GLU A 110 3.28 7.61 8.73
C GLU A 110 2.03 6.70 8.75
N VAL A 111 1.79 6.01 9.86
CA VAL A 111 0.56 5.23 10.11
C VAL A 111 -0.30 6.02 11.09
N ILE A 112 -1.47 6.47 10.64
CA ILE A 112 -2.39 7.34 11.40
C ILE A 112 -3.53 6.53 12.01
N TYR A 113 -4.06 5.57 11.25
CA TYR A 113 -5.21 4.75 11.60
C TYR A 113 -4.75 3.33 11.93
N GLY A 114 -5.26 2.75 13.03
CA GLY A 114 -4.88 1.40 13.48
C GLY A 114 -5.07 1.16 14.97
#